data_AF-A0AAU3YXJ2-F1
#
_entry.id   AF-A0AAU3YXJ2-F1
#
_cell.length_a   1.000
_cell.length_b   1.000
_cell.length_c   1.000
_cell.angle_alpha   90.00
_cell.angle_beta   90.00
_cell.angle_gamma   90.00
#
_symmetry.space_group_name_H-M   'P 1'
#
loop_
_entity.id
_entity.type
_entity.pdbx_description
1 polymer ?
#
loop_
_entity_poly.entity_id
_entity_poly.type
_entity_poly.pdbx_seq_one_letter_code
_entity_poly.pdbx_strand_id
1 'polypeptide(L)'
;MVIDSLGETVEEYRNRASLTPSRVAGLAGISVGEYLAIELGTAWPGADTVEAVLNILHVPSEERPRLAEPGAPLDQHLRLTLHNYDIPALIVDSEWRTVEANRFARALLPGAARPGWNLMRWVLVEGEARQRLANWYDVAITFASALRGAIDGAPRNEELLALRDDAGPLGHVEAPSYEDCPDGQILIWQSPNGTHPISACRVTVPSGRPDLQQVMFVPRVPTPAAMPAEGKTDSSAWHGLVLADLLSCGLCSLALAESGTLQTSYSCATGCLAGLSAAELESRVVEQVLRRALSRQVVHKLGLAQESISAGGGELKLNVPVSAKHALDQWKRSMSTTQRRSILTTTLRSVIVHPASGQKGNGAVDLTYSWQADF
;
A
#
# COMPACT_ATOMS: atom_id res chain seq x y z
N MET A 1 5.23 12.67 38.89
CA MET A 1 4.47 13.46 37.91
C MET A 1 4.19 12.51 36.77
N VAL A 2 2.92 12.18 36.53
CA VAL A 2 2.54 11.25 35.46
C VAL A 2 2.28 12.12 34.24
N ILE A 3 2.97 11.83 33.14
CA ILE A 3 2.89 12.56 31.87
C ILE A 3 2.05 11.67 30.95
N ASP A 4 0.95 12.18 30.42
CA ASP A 4 -0.12 11.36 29.81
C ASP A 4 -0.15 11.45 28.27
N SER A 5 0.65 12.32 27.64
CA SER A 5 0.69 12.45 26.17
C SER A 5 2.03 12.86 25.54
N LEU A 6 2.15 12.67 24.21
CA LEU A 6 3.29 13.13 23.39
C LEU A 6 3.52 14.63 23.50
N GLY A 7 2.45 15.43 23.44
CA GLY A 7 2.53 16.88 23.54
C GLY A 7 3.12 17.32 24.89
N GLU A 8 2.61 16.76 25.99
CA GLU A 8 3.10 17.05 27.34
C GLU A 8 4.56 16.62 27.56
N THR A 9 4.96 15.47 27.00
CA THR A 9 6.34 15.00 27.09
C THR A 9 7.28 15.92 26.30
N VAL A 10 6.89 16.30 25.08
CA VAL A 10 7.67 17.20 24.23
C VAL A 10 7.79 18.59 24.88
N GLU A 11 6.69 19.10 25.44
CA GLU A 11 6.67 20.37 26.17
C GLU A 11 7.59 20.32 27.39
N GLU A 12 7.48 19.28 28.21
CA GLU A 12 8.27 19.12 29.42
C GLU A 12 9.76 19.02 29.12
N TYR A 13 10.15 18.17 28.16
CA TYR A 13 11.55 18.01 27.79
C TYR A 13 12.11 19.25 27.08
N ARG A 14 11.30 19.96 26.29
CA ARG A 14 11.68 21.28 25.74
C ARG A 14 11.95 22.28 26.87
N ASN A 15 11.06 22.35 27.86
CA ASN A 15 11.19 23.25 29.00
C ASN A 15 12.45 22.92 29.83
N ARG A 16 12.72 21.64 30.10
CA ARG A 16 13.95 21.17 30.77
C ARG A 16 15.22 21.53 29.97
N ALA A 17 15.17 21.39 28.65
CA ALA A 17 16.27 21.75 27.77
C ALA A 17 16.41 23.28 27.55
N SER A 18 15.48 24.10 28.08
CA SER A 18 15.45 25.55 27.89
C SER A 18 15.48 25.97 26.41
N LEU A 19 14.87 25.17 25.54
CA LEU A 19 14.80 25.44 24.10
C LEU A 19 13.50 26.16 23.75
N THR A 20 13.57 27.08 22.77
CA THR A 20 12.36 27.66 22.19
C THR A 20 11.75 26.70 21.17
N PRO A 21 10.42 26.73 20.95
CA PRO A 21 9.77 25.93 19.90
C PRO A 21 10.41 26.10 18.52
N SER A 22 10.80 27.33 18.17
CA SER A 22 11.50 27.64 16.92
C SER A 22 12.87 26.98 16.81
N ARG A 23 13.58 26.82 17.94
CA ARG A 23 14.90 26.20 17.97
C ARG A 23 14.80 24.68 17.84
N VAL A 24 13.83 24.05 18.50
CA VAL A 24 13.58 22.60 18.36
C VAL A 24 13.18 22.27 16.92
N ALA A 25 12.24 23.03 16.35
CA ALA A 25 11.82 22.86 14.96
C ALA A 25 12.98 22.99 13.96
N GLY A 26 13.82 24.01 14.12
CA GLY A 26 14.99 24.21 13.27
C GLY A 26 16.04 23.10 13.37
N LEU A 27 16.23 22.53 14.57
CA LEU A 27 17.12 21.38 14.76
C LEU A 27 16.53 20.10 14.18
N ALA A 28 15.21 19.94 14.25
CA ALA A 28 14.47 18.77 13.76
C ALA A 28 14.24 18.79 12.24
N GLY A 29 14.60 19.90 11.57
CA GLY A 29 14.36 20.06 10.14
C GLY A 29 12.88 20.22 9.78
N ILE A 30 12.04 20.66 10.72
CA ILE A 30 10.60 20.85 10.54
C ILE A 30 10.19 22.31 10.71
N SER A 31 8.97 22.63 10.28
CA SER A 31 8.42 23.98 10.48
C SER A 31 8.06 24.23 11.95
N VAL A 32 8.10 25.49 12.38
CA VAL A 32 7.67 25.87 13.75
C VAL A 32 6.19 25.56 13.98
N GLY A 33 5.35 25.72 12.95
CA GLY A 33 3.94 25.38 13.02
C GLY A 33 3.71 23.88 13.21
N GLU A 34 4.49 23.04 12.53
CA GLU A 34 4.46 21.58 12.68
C GLU A 34 4.91 21.17 14.09
N TYR A 35 5.99 21.74 14.62
CA TYR A 35 6.42 21.49 16.00
C TYR A 35 5.37 21.91 17.04
N LEU A 36 4.77 23.10 16.89
CA LEU A 36 3.71 23.56 17.79
C LEU A 36 2.47 22.67 17.70
N ALA A 37 2.18 22.11 16.53
CA ALA A 37 1.09 21.16 16.36
C ALA A 37 1.32 19.86 17.14
N ILE A 38 2.58 19.40 17.23
CA ILE A 38 3.01 18.25 18.05
C ILE A 38 2.85 18.57 19.54
N GLU A 39 3.40 19.70 19.98
CA GLU A 39 3.38 20.12 21.39
C GLU A 39 1.94 20.34 21.89
N LEU A 40 1.08 20.94 21.08
CA LEU A 40 -0.33 21.17 21.39
C LEU A 40 -1.23 19.95 21.15
N GLY A 41 -0.69 18.85 20.60
CA GLY A 41 -1.47 17.66 20.23
C GLY A 41 -2.55 17.92 19.16
N THR A 42 -2.38 18.96 18.32
CA THR A 42 -3.36 19.38 17.30
C THR A 42 -3.11 18.80 15.91
N ALA A 43 -1.94 18.19 15.68
CA ALA A 43 -1.66 17.37 14.51
C ALA A 43 -0.65 16.28 14.83
N TRP A 44 -0.77 15.11 14.18
CA TRP A 44 0.20 14.02 14.33
C TRP A 44 1.26 14.09 13.23
N PRO A 45 2.54 14.24 13.57
CA PRO A 45 3.62 14.29 12.61
C PRO A 45 4.01 12.88 12.13
N GLY A 46 4.79 12.77 11.06
CA GLY A 46 5.35 11.48 10.63
C GLY A 46 6.29 10.87 11.69
N ALA A 47 6.43 9.54 11.70
CA ALA A 47 7.28 8.83 12.68
C ALA A 47 8.74 9.35 12.70
N ASP A 48 9.30 9.66 11.52
CA ASP A 48 10.64 10.25 11.39
C ASP A 48 10.75 11.63 12.07
N THR A 49 9.68 12.43 12.00
CA THR A 49 9.59 13.75 12.63
C THR A 49 9.50 13.62 14.16
N VAL A 50 8.69 12.67 14.67
CA VAL A 50 8.62 12.38 16.11
C VAL A 50 10.00 11.97 16.62
N GLU A 51 10.65 11.03 15.95
CA GLU A 51 11.98 10.58 16.32
C GLU A 51 13.00 11.71 16.28
N ALA A 52 13.00 12.55 15.24
CA ALA A 52 13.88 13.71 15.16
C ALA A 52 13.70 14.64 16.38
N VAL A 53 12.45 14.97 16.74
CA VAL A 53 12.13 15.82 17.89
C VAL A 53 12.54 15.18 19.21
N LEU A 54 12.22 13.90 19.43
CA LEU A 54 12.59 13.17 20.65
C LEU A 54 14.11 13.06 20.83
N ASN A 55 14.85 12.88 19.72
CA ASN A 55 16.31 12.85 19.72
C ASN A 55 16.93 14.20 20.10
N ILE A 56 16.41 15.31 19.58
CA ILE A 56 16.90 16.66 19.90
C ILE A 56 16.61 17.04 21.35
N LEU A 57 15.44 16.64 21.84
CA LEU A 57 15.05 16.85 23.23
C LEU A 57 15.73 15.87 24.19
N HIS A 58 16.54 14.94 23.66
CA HIS A 58 17.24 13.91 24.43
C HIS A 58 16.28 13.14 25.34
N VAL A 59 15.07 12.88 24.87
CA VAL A 59 14.09 12.08 25.61
C VAL A 59 14.68 10.68 25.77
N PRO A 60 14.88 10.17 26.99
CA PRO A 60 15.47 8.86 27.22
C PRO A 60 14.69 7.77 26.52
N SER A 61 15.39 6.80 25.93
CA SER A 61 14.80 5.66 25.20
C SER A 61 13.85 4.81 26.06
N GLU A 62 13.92 4.94 27.39
CA GLU A 62 13.05 4.27 28.36
C GLU A 62 11.70 4.98 28.55
N GLU A 63 11.62 6.27 28.18
CA GLU A 63 10.40 7.10 28.25
C GLU A 63 9.71 7.24 26.89
N ARG A 64 10.41 6.95 25.78
CA ARG A 64 9.83 6.89 24.42
C ARG A 64 8.74 5.82 24.23
N PRO A 65 8.80 4.63 24.87
CA PRO A 65 7.73 3.63 24.82
C PRO A 65 6.42 4.10 25.47
N ARG A 66 6.47 5.08 26.37
CA ARG A 66 5.28 5.66 27.01
C ARG A 66 4.51 6.63 26.13
N LEU A 67 5.05 6.98 24.96
CA LEU A 67 4.39 7.82 23.96
C LEU A 67 3.58 7.01 22.93
N ALA A 68 3.64 5.69 23.05
CA ALA A 68 2.85 4.71 22.33
C ALA A 68 2.61 3.53 23.28
N GLU A 69 1.86 3.73 24.38
CA GLU A 69 1.54 2.58 25.23
C GLU A 69 0.64 1.61 24.46
N PRO A 70 1.06 0.34 24.27
CA PRO A 70 0.17 -0.71 23.81
C PRO A 70 -1.03 -0.77 24.76
N GLY A 71 -2.24 -0.57 24.23
CA GLY A 71 -3.47 -0.53 25.04
C GLY A 71 -3.93 0.86 25.47
N ALA A 72 -3.22 1.94 25.09
CA ALA A 72 -3.79 3.29 25.19
C ALA A 72 -5.11 3.36 24.40
N PRO A 73 -6.19 3.94 24.97
CA PRO A 73 -7.49 4.03 24.31
C PRO A 73 -7.34 4.58 22.88
N LEU A 74 -8.11 4.06 21.93
CA LEU A 74 -8.19 4.67 20.62
C LEU A 74 -8.64 6.12 20.77
N ASP A 75 -7.98 7.03 20.05
CA ASP A 75 -8.46 8.39 19.94
C ASP A 75 -9.87 8.41 19.34
N GLN A 76 -10.65 9.43 19.68
CA GLN A 76 -12.04 9.52 19.28
C GLN A 76 -12.21 9.54 17.75
N HIS A 77 -11.24 10.12 17.02
CA HIS A 77 -11.31 10.24 15.57
C HIS A 77 -11.13 8.87 14.89
N LEU A 78 -10.09 8.12 15.23
CA LEU A 78 -9.86 6.77 14.69
C LEU A 78 -11.02 5.83 15.02
N ARG A 79 -11.57 5.93 16.23
CA ARG A 79 -12.76 5.16 16.62
C ARG A 79 -13.97 5.53 15.76
N LEU A 80 -14.27 6.81 15.57
CA LEU A 80 -15.39 7.24 14.72
C LEU A 80 -15.20 6.78 13.26
N THR A 81 -14.00 6.93 12.71
CA THR A 81 -13.65 6.47 11.36
C THR A 81 -13.87 4.96 11.22
N LEU A 82 -13.37 4.16 12.17
CA LEU A 82 -13.57 2.71 12.20
C LEU A 82 -15.06 2.32 12.18
N HIS A 83 -15.89 3.00 12.98
CA HIS A 83 -17.31 2.72 13.09
C HIS A 83 -18.15 3.26 11.91
N ASN A 84 -17.62 4.21 11.14
CA ASN A 84 -18.27 4.74 9.94
C ASN A 84 -18.12 3.85 8.71
N TYR A 85 -17.20 2.87 8.71
CA TYR A 85 -17.12 1.88 7.64
C TYR A 85 -18.39 1.04 7.56
N ASP A 86 -18.88 0.85 6.34
CA ASP A 86 -19.99 -0.04 5.97
C ASP A 86 -19.53 -1.48 5.67
N ILE A 87 -18.25 -1.75 5.86
CA ILE A 87 -17.61 -3.06 5.69
C ILE A 87 -17.01 -3.55 7.02
N PRO A 88 -16.77 -4.87 7.18
CA PRO A 88 -16.09 -5.40 8.36
C PRO A 88 -14.68 -4.81 8.51
N ALA A 89 -14.45 -4.11 9.61
CA ALA A 89 -13.16 -3.52 9.95
C ALA A 89 -12.85 -3.63 11.44
N LEU A 90 -11.58 -3.87 11.76
CA LEU A 90 -11.06 -3.87 13.12
C LEU A 90 -9.66 -3.24 13.18
N ILE A 91 -9.27 -2.87 14.39
CA ILE A 91 -7.95 -2.37 14.74
C ILE A 91 -7.29 -3.40 15.63
N VAL A 92 -6.05 -3.77 15.32
CA VAL A 92 -5.23 -4.69 16.11
C VAL A 92 -3.93 -4.02 16.55
N ASP A 93 -3.33 -4.49 17.63
CA ASP A 93 -2.00 -4.06 18.07
C ASP A 93 -0.88 -4.78 17.28
N SER A 94 0.38 -4.50 17.63
CA SER A 94 1.57 -5.14 17.03
C SER A 94 1.63 -6.66 17.24
N GLU A 95 0.91 -7.17 18.24
CA GLU A 95 0.79 -8.59 18.58
C GLU A 95 -0.48 -9.22 17.96
N TRP A 96 -1.17 -8.45 17.10
CA TRP A 96 -2.41 -8.82 16.41
C TRP A 96 -3.59 -9.10 17.35
N ARG A 97 -3.58 -8.54 18.55
CA ARG A 97 -4.77 -8.52 19.42
C ARG A 97 -5.70 -7.41 19.00
N THR A 98 -6.98 -7.74 18.87
CA THR A 98 -8.02 -6.77 18.56
C THR A 98 -8.11 -5.72 19.65
N VAL A 99 -7.96 -4.46 19.28
CA VAL A 99 -8.16 -3.31 20.17
C VAL A 99 -9.60 -2.83 20.08
N GLU A 100 -10.13 -2.68 18.87
CA GLU A 100 -11.52 -2.28 18.62
C GLU A 100 -12.01 -2.87 17.29
N ALA A 101 -13.31 -3.13 17.19
CA ALA A 101 -13.92 -3.65 15.97
C ALA A 101 -15.30 -3.04 15.74
N ASN A 102 -15.60 -2.72 14.47
CA ASN A 102 -16.92 -2.22 14.12
C ASN A 102 -17.99 -3.31 14.15
N ARG A 103 -19.26 -2.92 14.03
CA ARG A 103 -20.39 -3.87 14.12
C ARG A 103 -20.33 -4.99 13.07
N PHE A 104 -19.80 -4.70 11.88
CA PHE A 104 -19.72 -5.66 10.79
C PHE A 104 -18.61 -6.69 11.03
N ALA A 105 -17.45 -6.28 11.55
CA ALA A 105 -16.40 -7.17 11.98
C ALA A 105 -16.86 -8.08 13.13
N ARG A 106 -17.61 -7.55 14.10
CA ARG A 106 -18.19 -8.36 15.18
C ARG A 106 -19.20 -9.40 14.69
N ALA A 107 -19.98 -9.07 13.66
CA ALA A 107 -20.88 -10.04 13.04
C ALA A 107 -20.11 -11.11 12.23
N LEU A 108 -19.09 -10.69 11.48
CA LEU A 108 -18.27 -11.59 10.66
C LEU A 108 -17.37 -12.50 11.50
N LEU A 109 -16.83 -12.00 12.61
CA LEU A 109 -15.83 -12.65 13.47
C LEU A 109 -16.24 -12.59 14.97
N PRO A 110 -17.29 -13.30 15.41
CA PRO A 110 -17.88 -13.12 16.76
C PRO A 110 -16.92 -13.38 17.94
N GLY A 111 -15.90 -14.21 17.74
CA GLY A 111 -14.81 -14.45 18.69
C GLY A 111 -13.66 -13.46 18.51
N ALA A 112 -13.05 -13.46 17.31
CA ALA A 112 -11.80 -12.74 17.06
C ALA A 112 -11.93 -11.20 17.08
N ALA A 113 -13.12 -10.64 16.84
CA ALA A 113 -13.36 -9.20 16.88
C ALA A 113 -13.58 -8.64 18.30
N ARG A 114 -13.44 -9.45 19.35
CA ARG A 114 -13.55 -9.00 20.75
C ARG A 114 -12.25 -8.32 21.17
N PRO A 115 -12.30 -7.19 21.91
CA PRO A 115 -11.08 -6.59 22.45
C PRO A 115 -10.24 -7.59 23.24
N GLY A 116 -8.92 -7.56 23.02
CA GLY A 116 -7.91 -8.46 23.59
C GLY A 116 -7.78 -9.82 22.88
N TRP A 117 -8.66 -10.17 21.93
CA TRP A 117 -8.54 -11.45 21.21
C TRP A 117 -7.49 -11.38 20.10
N ASN A 118 -6.67 -12.43 20.00
CA ASN A 118 -5.64 -12.53 18.97
C ASN A 118 -6.23 -13.02 17.63
N LEU A 119 -6.18 -12.19 16.59
CA LEU A 119 -6.70 -12.53 15.26
C LEU A 119 -5.92 -13.68 14.60
N MET A 120 -4.60 -13.73 14.81
CA MET A 120 -3.76 -14.81 14.27
C MET A 120 -4.12 -16.16 14.90
N ARG A 121 -4.44 -16.19 16.19
CA ARG A 121 -4.93 -17.41 16.86
C ARG A 121 -6.19 -17.95 16.19
N TRP A 122 -7.14 -17.07 15.89
CA TRP A 122 -8.35 -17.46 15.17
C TRP A 122 -8.04 -18.06 13.79
N VAL A 123 -7.20 -17.39 12.98
CA VAL A 123 -6.87 -17.89 11.63
C VAL A 123 -6.08 -19.19 11.67
N LEU A 124 -5.04 -19.29 12.51
CA LEU A 124 -4.05 -20.36 12.44
C LEU A 124 -4.44 -21.61 13.23
N VAL A 125 -5.07 -21.43 14.40
CA VAL A 125 -5.29 -22.50 15.38
C VAL A 125 -6.75 -22.95 15.40
N GLU A 126 -7.68 -22.00 15.51
CA GLU A 126 -9.09 -22.30 15.75
C GLU A 126 -9.74 -23.05 14.58
N GLY A 127 -10.47 -24.12 14.90
CA GLY A 127 -11.18 -24.93 13.90
C GLY A 127 -12.27 -24.15 13.14
N GLU A 128 -12.82 -23.11 13.77
CA GLU A 128 -13.84 -22.26 13.16
C GLU A 128 -13.34 -21.55 11.90
N ALA A 129 -12.09 -21.05 11.87
CA ALA A 129 -11.56 -20.39 10.67
C ALA A 129 -11.46 -21.36 9.49
N ARG A 130 -11.09 -22.62 9.74
CA ARG A 130 -11.07 -23.69 8.72
C ARG A 130 -12.45 -23.98 8.14
N GLN A 131 -13.47 -23.89 8.98
CA GLN A 131 -14.87 -24.09 8.57
C GLN A 131 -15.44 -22.85 7.85
N ARG A 132 -14.94 -21.65 8.14
CA ARG A 132 -15.45 -20.41 7.54
C ARG A 132 -14.71 -19.96 6.30
N LEU A 133 -13.48 -20.44 6.07
CA LEU A 133 -12.65 -20.03 4.92
C LEU A 133 -12.45 -21.21 3.97
N ALA A 134 -13.01 -21.11 2.77
CA ALA A 134 -12.84 -22.12 1.72
C ALA A 134 -11.39 -22.24 1.25
N ASN A 135 -10.66 -21.13 1.22
CA ASN A 135 -9.23 -21.08 0.92
C ASN A 135 -8.38 -20.91 2.19
N TRP A 136 -8.79 -21.53 3.31
CA TRP A 136 -8.13 -21.37 4.61
C TRP A 136 -6.62 -21.56 4.54
N TYR A 137 -6.13 -22.58 3.83
CA TYR A 137 -4.70 -22.89 3.77
C TYR A 137 -3.87 -21.72 3.21
N ASP A 138 -4.33 -21.09 2.13
CA ASP A 138 -3.66 -19.93 1.53
C ASP A 138 -3.66 -18.73 2.49
N VAL A 139 -4.80 -18.49 3.16
CA VAL A 139 -4.93 -17.42 4.15
C VAL A 139 -4.00 -17.69 5.34
N ALA A 140 -3.92 -18.93 5.81
CA ALA A 140 -3.11 -19.32 6.95
C ALA A 140 -1.61 -19.15 6.69
N ILE A 141 -1.13 -19.43 5.47
CA ILE A 141 0.26 -19.17 5.08
C ILE A 141 0.61 -17.69 5.22
N THR A 142 -0.25 -16.79 4.73
CA THR A 142 -0.02 -15.35 4.82
C THR A 142 -0.02 -14.86 6.27
N PHE A 143 -0.95 -15.35 7.10
CA PHE A 143 -0.99 -15.03 8.53
C PHE A 143 0.20 -15.60 9.30
N ALA A 144 0.73 -16.77 8.92
CA ALA A 144 1.95 -17.32 9.49
C ALA A 144 3.17 -16.44 9.18
N SER A 145 3.23 -15.82 8.00
CA SER A 145 4.28 -14.84 7.70
C SER A 145 4.15 -13.56 8.50
N ALA A 146 2.92 -13.06 8.69
CA ALA A 146 2.68 -11.93 9.57
C ALA A 146 3.08 -12.25 11.02
N LEU A 147 2.85 -13.49 11.48
CA LEU A 147 3.24 -13.94 12.82
C LEU A 147 4.75 -13.92 13.01
N ARG A 148 5.52 -14.34 12.00
CA ARG A 148 6.98 -14.21 12.04
C ARG A 148 7.41 -12.75 12.18
N GLY A 149 6.82 -11.84 11.41
CA GLY A 149 7.10 -10.41 11.54
C GLY A 149 6.77 -9.86 12.94
N ALA A 150 5.68 -10.32 13.55
CA ALA A 150 5.34 -9.95 14.92
C ALA A 150 6.35 -10.52 15.94
N ILE A 151 6.80 -11.77 15.77
CA ILE A 151 7.85 -12.38 16.61
C ILE A 151 9.18 -11.63 16.45
N ASP A 152 9.56 -11.25 15.23
CA ASP A 152 10.79 -10.48 15.00
C ASP A 152 10.74 -9.12 15.73
N GLY A 153 9.56 -8.49 15.77
CA GLY A 153 9.33 -7.26 16.53
C GLY A 153 9.29 -7.46 18.05
N ALA A 154 8.88 -8.63 18.53
CA ALA A 154 8.81 -8.98 19.95
C ALA A 154 9.36 -10.40 20.25
N PRO A 155 10.68 -10.63 20.17
CA PRO A 155 11.26 -11.99 20.15
C PRO A 155 11.08 -12.82 21.43
N ARG A 156 10.70 -12.18 22.53
CA ARG A 156 10.50 -12.80 23.85
C ARG A 156 9.04 -12.89 24.26
N ASN A 157 8.11 -12.53 23.38
CA ASN A 157 6.69 -12.60 23.67
C ASN A 157 6.24 -14.08 23.71
N GLU A 158 5.90 -14.57 24.91
CA GLU A 158 5.52 -15.98 25.11
C GLU A 158 4.24 -16.37 24.37
N GLU A 159 3.28 -15.47 24.20
CA GLU A 159 2.03 -15.75 23.49
C GLU A 159 2.28 -15.97 21.99
N LEU A 160 3.08 -15.12 21.35
CA LEU A 160 3.40 -15.25 19.92
C LEU A 160 4.23 -16.51 19.65
N LEU A 161 5.16 -16.85 20.55
CA LEU A 161 5.95 -18.08 20.46
C LEU A 161 5.07 -19.33 20.63
N ALA A 162 4.18 -19.33 21.62
CA ALA A 162 3.21 -20.41 21.82
C ALA A 162 2.27 -20.54 20.60
N LEU A 163 1.83 -19.43 20.03
CA LEU A 163 0.99 -19.43 18.83
C LEU A 163 1.70 -20.01 17.60
N ARG A 164 3.00 -19.71 17.42
CA ARG A 164 3.81 -20.31 16.36
C ARG A 164 3.89 -21.84 16.53
N ASP A 165 4.13 -22.28 17.76
CA ASP A 165 4.25 -23.70 18.06
C ASP A 165 2.90 -24.43 17.89
N ASP A 166 1.79 -23.81 18.30
CA ASP A 166 0.42 -24.28 18.08
C ASP A 166 0.05 -24.36 16.59
N ALA A 167 0.55 -23.43 15.76
CA ALA A 167 0.32 -23.42 14.31
C ALA A 167 1.08 -24.56 13.58
N GLY A 168 2.05 -25.19 14.26
CA GLY A 168 2.77 -26.36 13.78
C GLY A 168 3.50 -26.12 12.44
N PRO A 169 3.35 -27.01 11.43
CA PRO A 169 4.07 -26.91 10.16
C PRO A 169 3.89 -25.57 9.43
N LEU A 170 2.72 -24.92 9.59
CA LEU A 170 2.43 -23.65 8.94
C LEU A 170 3.34 -22.51 9.42
N GLY A 171 3.81 -22.56 10.68
CA GLY A 171 4.73 -21.55 11.22
C GLY A 171 6.06 -21.47 10.46
N HIS A 172 6.43 -22.53 9.74
CA HIS A 172 7.69 -22.64 9.00
C HIS A 172 7.55 -22.51 7.48
N VAL A 173 6.33 -22.42 6.94
CA VAL A 173 6.12 -22.29 5.49
C VAL A 173 6.49 -20.86 5.07
N GLU A 174 7.41 -20.74 4.11
CA GLU A 174 7.66 -19.45 3.46
C GLU A 174 6.38 -19.02 2.74
N ALA A 175 5.89 -17.83 3.08
CA ALA A 175 4.72 -17.30 2.40
C ALA A 175 5.09 -16.86 0.99
N PRO A 176 4.13 -16.90 0.04
CA PRO A 176 4.26 -16.13 -1.18
C PRO A 176 4.58 -14.69 -0.78
N SER A 177 5.49 -14.06 -1.50
CA SER A 177 5.92 -12.72 -1.11
C SER A 177 4.70 -11.80 -1.17
N TYR A 178 4.67 -10.76 -0.33
CA TYR A 178 3.57 -9.77 -0.28
C TYR A 178 3.26 -9.15 -1.66
N GLU A 179 4.20 -9.32 -2.59
CA GLU A 179 4.14 -8.94 -3.99
C GLU A 179 3.10 -9.70 -4.83
N ASP A 180 2.64 -10.87 -4.38
CA ASP A 180 1.65 -11.69 -5.11
C ASP A 180 0.20 -11.30 -4.82
N CYS A 181 -0.05 -10.45 -3.81
CA CYS A 181 -1.39 -10.05 -3.35
C CYS A 181 -1.51 -8.53 -3.11
N PRO A 182 -1.38 -7.68 -4.16
CA PRO A 182 -1.34 -6.20 -4.03
C PRO A 182 -2.64 -5.60 -3.47
N ASP A 183 -3.75 -6.32 -3.59
CA ASP A 183 -5.05 -5.87 -3.07
C ASP A 183 -5.33 -6.34 -1.63
N GLY A 184 -4.36 -6.98 -0.98
CA GLY A 184 -4.55 -7.70 0.27
C GLY A 184 -4.79 -9.19 0.06
N GLN A 185 -4.75 -9.96 1.16
CA GLN A 185 -5.01 -11.40 1.14
C GLN A 185 -6.45 -11.66 0.68
N ILE A 186 -6.66 -12.53 -0.31
CA ILE A 186 -8.01 -12.92 -0.71
C ILE A 186 -8.56 -13.95 0.27
N LEU A 187 -9.77 -13.72 0.76
CA LEU A 187 -10.55 -14.61 1.60
C LEU A 187 -11.80 -15.04 0.83
N ILE A 188 -12.00 -16.34 0.75
CA ILE A 188 -13.19 -16.96 0.18
C ILE A 188 -13.97 -17.54 1.35
N TRP A 189 -15.08 -16.91 1.72
CA TRP A 189 -15.89 -17.33 2.85
C TRP A 189 -16.77 -18.53 2.47
N GLN A 190 -16.99 -19.44 3.41
CA GLN A 190 -18.00 -20.47 3.30
C GLN A 190 -19.32 -19.93 3.84
N SER A 191 -20.36 -19.93 3.00
CA SER A 191 -21.74 -19.64 3.43
C SER A 191 -22.54 -20.94 3.53
N PRO A 192 -23.41 -21.10 4.55
CA PRO A 192 -24.35 -22.22 4.61
C PRO A 192 -25.25 -22.34 3.36
N ASN A 193 -25.44 -21.22 2.65
CA ASN A 193 -26.30 -21.15 1.47
C ASN A 193 -25.57 -21.53 0.16
N GLY A 194 -24.32 -21.99 0.25
CA GLY A 194 -23.51 -22.40 -0.91
C GLY A 194 -22.90 -21.25 -1.73
N THR A 195 -23.16 -19.99 -1.36
CA THR A 195 -22.44 -18.85 -1.93
C THR A 195 -21.07 -18.70 -1.30
N HIS A 196 -20.07 -18.32 -2.09
CA HIS A 196 -18.72 -18.04 -1.61
C HIS A 196 -18.44 -16.55 -1.70
N PRO A 197 -18.81 -15.74 -0.69
CA PRO A 197 -18.43 -14.33 -0.70
C PRO A 197 -16.91 -14.23 -0.74
N ILE A 198 -16.41 -13.35 -1.60
CA ILE A 198 -14.99 -13.08 -1.71
C ILE A 198 -14.73 -11.73 -1.05
N SER A 199 -13.69 -11.65 -0.24
CA SER A 199 -13.21 -10.40 0.34
C SER A 199 -11.71 -10.28 0.17
N ALA A 200 -11.21 -9.06 0.09
CA ALA A 200 -9.79 -8.78 0.26
C ALA A 200 -9.56 -8.29 1.70
N CYS A 201 -8.70 -8.99 2.45
CA CYS A 201 -8.20 -8.56 3.75
C CYS A 201 -7.02 -7.63 3.53
N ARG A 202 -7.27 -6.34 3.78
CA ARG A 202 -6.28 -5.27 3.66
C ARG A 202 -5.82 -4.86 5.04
N VAL A 203 -4.51 -4.66 5.17
CA VAL A 203 -3.88 -4.19 6.39
C VAL A 203 -3.24 -2.85 6.08
N THR A 204 -3.62 -1.82 6.82
CA THR A 204 -3.05 -0.47 6.74
C THR A 204 -2.59 -0.04 8.13
N VAL A 205 -1.59 0.83 8.21
CA VAL A 205 -1.12 1.39 9.49
C VAL A 205 -1.71 2.78 9.63
N PRO A 206 -2.55 3.06 10.63
CA PRO A 206 -3.07 4.41 10.85
C PRO A 206 -1.92 5.39 11.10
N SER A 207 -1.93 6.52 10.40
CA SER A 207 -0.85 7.53 10.47
C SER A 207 -0.63 8.06 11.90
N GLY A 208 -1.69 8.15 12.71
CA GLY A 208 -1.64 8.56 14.12
C GLY A 208 -1.27 7.48 15.13
N ARG A 209 -1.24 6.20 14.74
CA ARG A 209 -1.03 5.04 15.62
C ARG A 209 -0.20 3.97 14.91
N PRO A 210 1.11 4.17 14.71
CA PRO A 210 1.98 3.21 14.03
C PRO A 210 2.17 1.91 14.81
N ASP A 211 1.83 1.91 16.10
CA ASP A 211 1.74 0.74 16.97
C ASP A 211 0.52 -0.15 16.65
N LEU A 212 -0.44 0.37 15.89
CA LEU A 212 -1.67 -0.32 15.52
C LEU A 212 -1.70 -0.66 14.03
N GLN A 213 -2.54 -1.63 13.69
CA GLN A 213 -2.85 -2.02 12.33
C GLN A 213 -4.36 -2.04 12.15
N GLN A 214 -4.83 -1.45 11.07
CA GLN A 214 -6.22 -1.48 10.65
C GLN A 214 -6.43 -2.60 9.63
N VAL A 215 -7.30 -3.53 9.97
CA VAL A 215 -7.67 -4.68 9.13
C VAL A 215 -9.07 -4.44 8.58
N MET A 216 -9.20 -4.45 7.25
CA MET A 216 -10.48 -4.28 6.56
C MET A 216 -10.75 -5.48 5.63
N PHE A 217 -11.98 -5.99 5.67
CA PHE A 217 -12.44 -7.05 4.76
C PHE A 217 -13.30 -6.43 3.67
N VAL A 218 -12.66 -6.00 2.59
CA VAL A 218 -13.33 -5.33 1.47
C VAL A 218 -14.05 -6.36 0.61
N PRO A 219 -15.39 -6.32 0.49
CA PRO A 219 -16.11 -7.24 -0.38
C PRO A 219 -15.63 -7.09 -1.81
N ARG A 220 -15.31 -8.21 -2.45
CA ARG A 220 -15.20 -8.27 -3.90
C ARG A 220 -16.56 -8.67 -4.40
N VAL A 221 -17.27 -7.72 -5.02
CA VAL A 221 -18.35 -8.12 -5.92
C VAL A 221 -17.66 -8.97 -6.99
N PRO A 222 -17.99 -10.26 -7.14
CA PRO A 222 -17.54 -10.97 -8.31
C PRO A 222 -18.14 -10.18 -9.46
N THR A 223 -17.32 -9.39 -10.16
CA THR A 223 -17.76 -8.78 -11.41
C THR A 223 -18.25 -9.98 -12.21
N PRO A 224 -19.57 -10.14 -12.46
CA PRO A 224 -19.97 -11.14 -13.44
C PRO A 224 -19.15 -10.78 -14.66
N ALA A 225 -18.47 -11.75 -15.28
CA ALA A 225 -17.65 -11.51 -16.46
C ALA A 225 -18.50 -10.69 -17.44
N ALA A 226 -18.33 -9.38 -17.41
CA ALA A 226 -19.22 -8.47 -18.08
C ALA A 226 -18.71 -8.47 -19.49
N MET A 227 -19.35 -9.27 -20.34
CA MET A 227 -19.52 -8.88 -21.73
C MET A 227 -19.88 -7.39 -21.72
N PRO A 228 -19.08 -6.53 -22.36
CA PRO A 228 -19.19 -5.09 -22.16
C PRO A 228 -20.57 -4.63 -22.64
N ALA A 229 -21.42 -4.22 -21.68
CA ALA A 229 -22.60 -3.45 -21.98
C ALA A 229 -22.16 -1.99 -22.17
N GLU A 230 -22.41 -1.49 -23.38
CA GLU A 230 -22.15 -0.13 -23.83
C GLU A 230 -22.83 0.90 -22.92
N GLY A 231 -22.04 1.50 -22.03
CA GLY A 231 -22.42 2.70 -21.27
C GLY A 231 -21.64 3.90 -21.79
N LYS A 232 -22.32 4.80 -22.49
CA LYS A 232 -21.81 6.06 -23.02
C LYS A 232 -21.12 6.90 -21.95
N THR A 233 -19.80 7.05 -22.06
CA THR A 233 -19.07 8.25 -21.63
C THR A 233 -18.22 8.74 -22.79
N ASP A 234 -18.59 9.88 -23.34
CA ASP A 234 -17.88 10.65 -24.36
C ASP A 234 -16.55 11.20 -23.81
N SER A 235 -15.57 10.33 -23.63
CA SER A 235 -14.17 10.69 -23.87
C SER A 235 -13.70 9.77 -24.96
N SER A 236 -13.27 10.30 -26.11
CA SER A 236 -12.75 9.53 -27.24
C SER A 236 -11.77 8.46 -26.73
N ALA A 237 -12.23 7.22 -26.64
CA ALA A 237 -11.42 6.13 -26.13
C ALA A 237 -10.20 6.00 -27.03
N TRP A 238 -9.00 6.07 -26.46
CA TRP A 238 -7.80 5.90 -27.26
C TRP A 238 -7.74 4.46 -27.79
N HIS A 239 -7.82 4.32 -29.11
CA HIS A 239 -7.70 3.04 -29.81
C HIS A 239 -6.35 3.02 -30.53
N GLY A 240 -5.32 2.56 -29.84
CA GLY A 240 -3.96 2.43 -30.36
C GLY A 240 -3.00 1.97 -29.28
N LEU A 241 -1.78 1.62 -29.69
CA LEU A 241 -0.75 1.21 -28.74
C LEU A 241 -0.42 2.35 -27.77
N VAL A 242 -0.11 2.01 -26.51
CA VAL A 242 -0.04 3.02 -25.45
C VAL A 242 1.14 3.98 -25.70
N LEU A 243 2.26 3.46 -26.21
CA LEU A 243 3.47 4.23 -26.54
C LEU A 243 3.49 4.83 -27.96
N ALA A 244 2.38 4.82 -28.69
CA ALA A 244 2.33 5.50 -30.00
C ALA A 244 2.76 6.97 -29.85
N ASP A 245 3.61 7.44 -30.77
CA ASP A 245 4.22 8.79 -30.81
C ASP A 245 5.26 9.10 -29.72
N LEU A 246 5.43 8.23 -28.72
CA LEU A 246 6.45 8.37 -27.69
C LEU A 246 7.76 7.67 -28.05
N LEU A 247 7.73 6.71 -28.97
CA LEU A 247 8.89 5.90 -29.34
C LEU A 247 9.55 6.40 -30.63
N SER A 248 10.88 6.53 -30.62
CA SER A 248 11.68 6.76 -31.82
C SER A 248 12.82 5.75 -31.94
N CYS A 249 13.20 5.45 -33.18
CA CYS A 249 14.32 4.58 -33.49
C CYS A 249 15.65 5.29 -33.21
N GLY A 250 16.52 4.70 -32.41
CA GLY A 250 17.84 5.25 -32.08
C GLY A 250 18.87 5.23 -33.22
N LEU A 251 18.54 4.64 -34.38
CA LEU A 251 19.41 4.62 -35.57
C LEU A 251 19.02 5.65 -36.63
N CYS A 252 17.71 5.81 -36.90
CA CYS A 252 17.22 6.73 -37.95
C CYS A 252 16.34 7.87 -37.41
N SER A 253 16.10 7.92 -36.10
CA SER A 253 15.29 8.93 -35.41
C SER A 253 13.81 9.01 -35.81
N LEU A 254 13.33 8.12 -36.69
CA LEU A 254 11.91 8.05 -37.06
C LEU A 254 11.08 7.45 -35.92
N ALA A 255 9.82 7.88 -35.82
CA ALA A 255 8.86 7.31 -34.87
C ALA A 255 8.60 5.84 -35.18
N LEU A 256 8.47 5.02 -34.13
CA LEU A 256 8.08 3.61 -34.31
C LEU A 256 6.57 3.53 -34.55
N ALA A 257 6.19 2.79 -35.58
CA ALA A 257 4.80 2.57 -35.95
C ALA A 257 4.32 1.19 -35.50
N GLU A 258 3.02 1.07 -35.29
CA GLU A 258 2.36 -0.22 -35.11
C GLU A 258 2.50 -1.07 -36.39
N SER A 259 2.85 -2.34 -36.22
CA SER A 259 3.08 -3.27 -37.31
C SER A 259 2.30 -4.56 -37.11
N GLY A 260 1.45 -4.89 -38.09
CA GLY A 260 0.75 -6.16 -38.21
C GLY A 260 -0.72 -6.14 -37.79
N THR A 261 -1.49 -7.09 -38.33
CA THR A 261 -2.94 -7.23 -38.11
C THR A 261 -3.32 -8.20 -36.98
N LEU A 262 -2.35 -8.92 -36.39
CA LEU A 262 -2.61 -10.01 -35.44
C LEU A 262 -1.77 -9.95 -34.15
N GLN A 263 -0.59 -9.31 -34.16
CA GLN A 263 0.24 -9.09 -32.98
C GLN A 263 0.65 -7.63 -32.95
N THR A 264 0.22 -6.92 -31.91
CA THR A 264 0.59 -5.54 -31.66
C THR A 264 2.09 -5.46 -31.42
N SER A 265 2.82 -4.99 -32.43
CA SER A 265 4.28 -4.81 -32.37
C SER A 265 4.68 -3.41 -32.80
N TYR A 266 5.79 -2.91 -32.26
CA TYR A 266 6.41 -1.67 -32.70
C TYR A 266 7.51 -1.99 -33.70
N SER A 267 7.52 -1.31 -34.85
CA SER A 267 8.57 -1.48 -35.85
C SER A 267 9.02 -0.14 -36.42
N CYS A 268 10.27 -0.12 -36.90
CA CYS A 268 10.81 1.02 -37.59
C CYS A 268 10.48 0.94 -39.09
N ALA A 269 9.94 2.01 -39.68
CA ALA A 269 9.54 2.04 -41.09
C ALA A 269 10.70 1.74 -42.07
N THR A 270 11.93 2.04 -41.67
CA THR A 270 13.16 1.77 -42.44
C THR A 270 13.75 0.37 -42.20
N GLY A 271 13.15 -0.45 -41.33
CA GLY A 271 13.67 -1.76 -40.97
C GLY A 271 14.90 -1.74 -40.04
N CYS A 272 15.24 -0.59 -39.45
CA CYS A 272 16.38 -0.48 -38.52
C CYS A 272 16.25 -1.34 -37.25
N LEU A 273 15.02 -1.62 -36.82
CA LEU A 273 14.71 -2.45 -35.67
C LEU A 273 13.74 -3.55 -36.11
N ALA A 274 13.99 -4.78 -35.64
CA ALA A 274 13.02 -5.85 -35.76
C ALA A 274 11.73 -5.50 -35.00
N GLY A 275 10.60 -6.12 -35.38
CA GLY A 275 9.33 -5.95 -34.69
C GLY A 275 9.47 -6.28 -33.20
N LEU A 276 9.18 -5.31 -32.34
CA LEU A 276 9.25 -5.43 -30.89
C LEU A 276 7.86 -5.70 -30.34
N SER A 277 7.72 -6.69 -29.46
CA SER A 277 6.45 -6.96 -28.77
C SER A 277 5.97 -5.71 -28.02
N ALA A 278 4.75 -5.23 -28.31
CA ALA A 278 4.22 -4.05 -27.63
C ALA A 278 4.09 -4.28 -26.13
N ALA A 279 3.62 -5.46 -25.70
CA ALA A 279 3.46 -5.79 -24.28
C ALA A 279 4.79 -5.77 -23.51
N GLU A 280 5.86 -6.28 -24.12
CA GLU A 280 7.18 -6.30 -23.49
C GLU A 280 7.79 -4.90 -23.41
N LEU A 281 7.73 -4.14 -24.50
CA LEU A 281 8.27 -2.79 -24.56
C LEU A 281 7.50 -1.84 -23.64
N GLU A 282 6.16 -1.91 -23.65
CA GLU A 282 5.30 -1.15 -22.74
C GLU A 282 5.60 -1.48 -21.28
N SER A 283 5.76 -2.76 -20.92
CA SER A 283 6.09 -3.17 -19.55
C SER A 283 7.44 -2.61 -19.09
N ARG A 284 8.45 -2.58 -19.96
CA ARG A 284 9.78 -2.02 -19.63
C ARG A 284 9.73 -0.51 -19.44
N VAL A 285 9.03 0.20 -20.33
CA VAL A 285 8.91 1.67 -20.25
C VAL A 285 8.10 2.08 -19.02
N VAL A 286 6.94 1.47 -18.79
CA VAL A 286 6.09 1.83 -17.65
C VAL A 286 6.78 1.57 -16.32
N GLU A 287 7.56 0.49 -16.21
CA GLU A 287 8.30 0.20 -14.99
C GLU A 287 9.28 1.34 -14.64
N GLN A 288 10.00 1.88 -15.63
CA GLN A 288 10.89 3.02 -15.41
C GLN A 288 10.12 4.30 -15.10
N VAL A 289 9.01 4.56 -15.80
CA VAL A 289 8.14 5.71 -15.54
C VAL A 289 7.60 5.69 -14.13
N LEU A 290 7.04 4.57 -13.68
CA LEU A 290 6.43 4.45 -12.36
C LEU A 290 7.47 4.52 -11.25
N ARG A 291 8.66 3.92 -11.43
CA ARG A 291 9.76 4.08 -10.45
C ARG A 291 10.17 5.54 -10.28
N ARG A 292 10.21 6.33 -11.37
CA ARG A 292 10.53 7.75 -11.31
C ARG A 292 9.39 8.58 -10.72
N ALA A 293 8.17 8.39 -11.22
CA ALA A 293 7.01 9.17 -10.84
C ALA A 293 6.55 8.91 -9.39
N LEU A 294 6.74 7.68 -8.90
CA LEU A 294 6.27 7.26 -7.57
C LEU A 294 7.43 7.09 -6.61
N SER A 295 8.14 8.19 -6.35
CA SER A 295 9.07 8.25 -5.22
C SER A 295 8.32 7.98 -3.90
N ARG A 296 9.03 7.54 -2.85
CA ARG A 296 8.43 7.31 -1.52
C ARG A 296 7.65 8.53 -1.03
N GLN A 297 8.19 9.73 -1.25
CA GLN A 297 7.54 10.97 -0.85
C GLN A 297 6.25 11.24 -1.63
N VAL A 298 6.20 10.96 -2.93
CA VAL A 298 4.99 11.12 -3.75
C VAL A 298 3.92 10.12 -3.31
N VAL A 299 4.29 8.85 -3.13
CA VAL A 299 3.38 7.81 -2.62
C VAL A 299 2.77 8.21 -1.28
N HIS A 300 3.59 8.72 -0.35
CA HIS A 300 3.12 9.20 0.94
C HIS A 300 2.12 10.36 0.80
N LYS A 301 2.42 11.37 -0.04
CA LYS A 301 1.51 12.49 -0.29
C LYS A 301 0.19 12.05 -0.91
N LEU A 302 0.23 11.10 -1.85
CA LEU A 302 -0.99 10.55 -2.43
C LEU A 302 -1.81 9.78 -1.39
N GLY A 303 -1.16 9.06 -0.47
CA GLY A 303 -1.82 8.39 0.66
C GLY A 303 -2.60 9.38 1.53
N LEU A 304 -1.95 10.48 1.95
CA LEU A 304 -2.60 11.56 2.71
C LEU A 304 -3.77 12.20 1.95
N ALA A 305 -3.62 12.38 0.63
CA ALA A 305 -4.70 12.90 -0.21
C ALA A 305 -5.89 11.93 -0.28
N GLN A 306 -5.64 10.63 -0.41
CA GLN A 306 -6.70 9.61 -0.38
C GLN A 306 -7.43 9.61 0.97
N GLU A 307 -6.70 9.69 2.09
CA GLU A 307 -7.30 9.78 3.43
C GLU A 307 -8.20 11.01 3.54
N SER A 308 -7.73 12.17 3.06
CA SER A 308 -8.49 13.42 3.06
C SER A 308 -9.77 13.33 2.22
N ILE A 309 -9.68 12.73 1.03
CA ILE A 309 -10.84 12.50 0.14
C ILE A 309 -11.85 11.56 0.80
N SER A 310 -11.36 10.46 1.38
CA SER A 310 -12.19 9.46 2.05
C SER A 310 -12.90 10.05 3.27
N ALA A 311 -12.21 10.88 4.06
CA ALA A 311 -12.79 11.59 5.19
C ALA A 311 -13.89 12.57 4.78
N GLY A 312 -13.79 13.15 3.58
CA GLY A 312 -14.83 13.97 2.97
C GLY A 312 -16.01 13.20 2.38
N GLY A 313 -16.05 11.87 2.50
CA GLY A 313 -17.05 11.00 1.87
C GLY A 313 -16.85 10.84 0.36
N GLY A 314 -15.69 11.22 -0.17
CA GLY A 314 -15.34 11.01 -1.57
C GLY A 314 -14.90 9.56 -1.83
N GLU A 315 -15.36 8.98 -2.93
CA GLU A 315 -14.95 7.66 -3.39
C GLU A 315 -13.94 7.78 -4.53
N LEU A 316 -12.79 7.13 -4.39
CA LEU A 316 -11.80 7.03 -5.46
C LEU A 316 -12.13 5.82 -6.36
N LYS A 317 -12.25 6.06 -7.66
CA LYS A 317 -12.43 4.98 -8.65
C LYS A 317 -11.22 4.03 -8.74
N LEU A 318 -10.03 4.49 -8.35
CA LEU A 318 -8.81 3.69 -8.25
C LEU A 318 -8.11 4.07 -6.95
N ASN A 319 -7.67 3.05 -6.20
CA ASN A 319 -6.87 3.29 -4.99
C ASN A 319 -5.54 3.94 -5.35
N VAL A 320 -5.04 4.81 -4.49
CA VAL A 320 -3.70 5.36 -4.61
C VAL A 320 -2.67 4.23 -4.53
N PRO A 321 -1.66 4.23 -5.42
CA PRO A 321 -0.57 3.27 -5.32
C PRO A 321 0.26 3.51 -4.05
N VAL A 322 0.52 2.44 -3.30
CA VAL A 322 1.36 2.45 -2.09
C VAL A 322 2.83 2.12 -2.37
N SER A 323 3.15 1.80 -3.63
CA SER A 323 4.51 1.57 -4.13
C SER A 323 4.53 1.63 -5.66
N ALA A 324 5.72 1.77 -6.26
CA ALA A 324 5.89 1.69 -7.71
C ALA A 324 5.43 0.33 -8.28
N LYS A 325 5.59 -0.75 -7.50
CA LYS A 325 5.13 -2.09 -7.90
C LYS A 325 3.60 -2.21 -7.85
N HIS A 326 2.95 -1.69 -6.80
CA HIS A 326 1.49 -1.63 -6.73
C HIS A 326 0.92 -0.82 -7.91
N ALA A 327 1.55 0.29 -8.28
CA ALA A 327 1.16 1.04 -9.46
C ALA A 327 1.32 0.26 -10.77
N LEU A 328 2.37 -0.57 -10.90
CA LEU A 328 2.58 -1.42 -12.07
C LEU A 328 1.50 -2.50 -12.19
N ASP A 329 1.05 -3.05 -11.06
CA ASP A 329 -0.05 -4.00 -11.05
C ASP A 329 -1.39 -3.35 -11.38
N GLN A 330 -1.65 -2.17 -10.81
CA GLN A 330 -2.82 -1.36 -11.18
C GLN A 330 -2.79 -1.01 -12.66
N TRP A 331 -1.63 -0.63 -13.19
CA TRP A 331 -1.43 -0.40 -14.61
C TRP A 331 -1.86 -1.62 -15.43
N LYS A 332 -1.34 -2.80 -15.12
CA LYS A 332 -1.60 -4.03 -15.87
C LYS A 332 -3.06 -4.50 -15.78
N ARG A 333 -3.69 -4.38 -14.61
CA ARG A 333 -4.98 -5.04 -14.31
C ARG A 333 -6.18 -4.11 -14.30
N SER A 334 -5.99 -2.86 -13.89
CA SER A 334 -7.10 -1.96 -13.51
C SER A 334 -7.19 -0.69 -14.34
N MET A 335 -6.10 -0.25 -14.97
CA MET A 335 -6.10 0.98 -15.77
C MET A 335 -6.55 0.72 -17.21
N SER A 336 -7.45 1.57 -17.69
CA SER A 336 -7.81 1.67 -19.11
C SER A 336 -6.64 2.18 -19.96
N THR A 337 -6.64 1.88 -21.26
CA THR A 337 -5.65 2.39 -22.24
C THR A 337 -5.51 3.91 -22.19
N THR A 338 -6.61 4.63 -21.96
CA THR A 338 -6.61 6.09 -21.87
C THR A 338 -5.89 6.59 -20.62
N GLN A 339 -6.16 5.99 -19.45
CA GLN A 339 -5.44 6.32 -18.20
C GLN A 339 -3.95 6.00 -18.33
N ARG A 340 -3.63 4.83 -18.90
CA ARG A 340 -2.25 4.42 -19.18
C ARG A 340 -1.52 5.46 -20.03
N ARG A 341 -2.10 5.84 -21.17
CA ARG A 341 -1.50 6.84 -22.07
C ARG A 341 -1.33 8.19 -21.37
N SER A 342 -2.33 8.64 -20.62
CA SER A 342 -2.27 9.90 -19.88
C SER A 342 -1.02 9.96 -18.99
N ILE A 343 -0.80 8.93 -18.14
CA ILE A 343 0.36 8.85 -17.25
C ILE A 343 1.67 8.94 -18.03
N LEU A 344 1.80 8.20 -19.13
CA LEU A 344 3.03 8.23 -19.93
C LEU A 344 3.24 9.60 -20.56
N THR A 345 2.23 10.20 -21.17
CA THR A 345 2.38 11.50 -21.84
C THR A 345 2.63 12.66 -20.87
N THR A 346 2.18 12.54 -19.62
CA THR A 346 2.46 13.55 -18.58
C THR A 346 3.87 13.44 -18.01
N THR A 347 4.48 12.25 -18.04
CA THR A 347 5.80 12.02 -17.43
C THR A 347 6.93 11.95 -18.46
N LEU A 348 6.67 11.34 -19.61
CA LEU A 348 7.63 11.18 -20.70
C LEU A 348 7.42 12.22 -21.79
N ARG A 349 8.55 12.71 -22.31
CA ARG A 349 8.62 13.44 -23.57
C ARG A 349 8.81 12.47 -24.74
N SER A 350 9.75 11.55 -24.62
CA SER A 350 10.02 10.51 -25.63
C SER A 350 10.90 9.39 -25.06
N VAL A 351 10.95 8.27 -25.79
CA VAL A 351 11.81 7.11 -25.53
C VAL A 351 12.49 6.72 -26.84
N ILE A 352 13.82 6.71 -26.83
CA ILE A 352 14.64 6.31 -27.98
C ILE A 352 15.03 4.83 -27.79
N VAL A 353 14.77 4.02 -28.82
CA VAL A 353 15.01 2.57 -28.80
C VAL A 353 16.25 2.24 -29.63
N HIS A 354 17.30 1.72 -28.98
CA HIS A 354 18.54 1.30 -29.63
C HIS A 354 18.62 -0.24 -29.69
N PRO A 355 19.20 -0.82 -30.75
CA PRO A 355 19.53 -2.24 -30.73
C PRO A 355 20.62 -2.51 -29.67
N ALA A 356 20.47 -3.55 -28.86
CA ALA A 356 21.42 -3.84 -27.80
C ALA A 356 22.82 -4.16 -28.34
N SER A 357 23.84 -3.43 -27.87
CA SER A 357 25.24 -3.66 -28.23
C SER A 357 25.77 -4.96 -27.62
N GLY A 358 25.74 -6.06 -28.37
CA GLY A 358 26.51 -7.28 -28.05
C GLY A 358 25.73 -8.56 -27.83
N GLN A 359 24.39 -8.55 -27.86
CA GLN A 359 23.59 -9.79 -27.84
C GLN A 359 23.19 -10.21 -29.26
N LYS A 360 23.77 -11.32 -29.74
CA LYS A 360 23.23 -12.07 -30.89
C LYS A 360 22.04 -12.92 -30.42
N GLY A 361 20.92 -12.26 -30.11
CA GLY A 361 19.68 -12.89 -29.68
C GLY A 361 18.48 -12.02 -30.00
N ASN A 362 17.37 -12.65 -30.38
CA ASN A 362 16.14 -12.01 -30.86
C ASN A 362 15.67 -10.87 -29.92
N GLY A 363 15.71 -9.62 -30.41
CA GLY A 363 14.88 -8.54 -29.90
C GLY A 363 15.39 -7.76 -28.68
N ALA A 364 16.61 -7.98 -28.19
CA ALA A 364 17.15 -7.17 -27.11
C ALA A 364 17.37 -5.72 -27.56
N VAL A 365 16.79 -4.77 -26.81
CA VAL A 365 16.90 -3.32 -27.05
C VAL A 365 17.30 -2.56 -25.81
N ASP A 366 18.09 -1.51 -25.99
CA ASP A 366 18.42 -0.50 -24.99
C ASP A 366 17.48 0.70 -25.12
N LEU A 367 17.09 1.30 -24.01
CA LEU A 367 16.10 2.39 -23.97
C LEU A 367 16.72 3.64 -23.35
N THR A 368 16.64 4.75 -24.07
CA THR A 368 17.04 6.08 -23.60
C THR A 368 15.79 6.93 -23.38
N TYR A 369 15.63 7.47 -22.18
CA TYR A 369 14.41 8.18 -21.78
C TYR A 369 14.62 9.70 -21.81
N SER A 370 13.64 10.43 -22.37
CA SER A 370 13.52 11.87 -22.27
C SER A 370 12.28 12.21 -21.44
N TRP A 371 12.46 12.96 -20.37
CA TRP A 371 11.42 13.28 -19.39
C TRP A 371 10.82 14.68 -19.66
N GLN A 372 9.58 14.90 -19.20
CA GLN A 372 9.02 16.25 -19.15
C GLN A 372 9.77 17.10 -18.10
N ALA A 373 9.85 18.41 -18.32
CA ALA A 373 10.68 19.31 -17.50
C ALA A 373 10.21 19.42 -16.04
N ASP A 374 8.92 19.18 -15.80
CA ASP A 374 8.27 19.34 -14.50
C ASP A 374 8.21 18.02 -13.68
N PHE A 375 8.98 16.99 -14.07
CA PHE A 375 8.89 15.62 -13.53
C PHE A 375 10.20 15.01 -13.01
#